data_AF-A0A1I4X6Y8-F1
#
_entry.id   AF-A0A1I4X6Y8-F1
#
_cell.length_a   1.000
_cell.length_b   1.000
_cell.length_c   1.000
_cell.angle_alpha   90.00
_cell.angle_beta   90.00
_cell.angle_gamma   90.00
#
_symmetry.space_group_name_H-M   'P 1'
#
loop_
_entity.id
_entity.type
_entity.pdbx_description
1 polymer ?
#
loop_
_entity_poly.entity_id
_entity_poly.type
_entity_poly.pdbx_seq_one_letter_code
_entity_poly.pdbx_strand_id
1 'polypeptide(L)'
;MFNFLPFPGISKKTIDESERFGNILLHSIKQNEYKNLQHNLIDADAVVVKPFLVSVDTKGNRMFKIWSKIIDTKQGNQRKKFLKLFYYYLIFAIWIISPLVNLLYYIFYPFNFLKYKKQIKYYQGIE
;
A
#
# COMPACT_ATOMS: atom_id res chain seq x y z
N MET A 1 28.72 14.76 -13.72
CA MET A 1 27.26 14.70 -13.43
C MET A 1 26.98 13.29 -12.92
N PHE A 2 26.35 13.16 -11.74
CA PHE A 2 26.34 11.92 -10.95
C PHE A 2 25.57 10.77 -11.62
N ASN A 3 26.26 9.86 -12.32
CA ASN A 3 25.72 8.63 -12.93
C ASN A 3 25.37 7.52 -11.91
N PHE A 4 25.21 7.84 -10.63
CA PHE A 4 24.98 6.87 -9.55
C PHE A 4 23.50 6.68 -9.20
N LEU A 5 22.64 7.59 -9.68
CA LEU A 5 21.19 7.51 -9.46
C LEU A 5 20.53 6.75 -10.62
N PRO A 6 19.61 5.82 -10.36
CA PRO A 6 18.83 5.21 -11.42
C PRO A 6 18.05 6.28 -12.18
N PHE A 7 17.80 6.03 -13.47
CA PHE A 7 16.97 6.91 -14.26
C PHE A 7 15.61 7.14 -13.58
N PRO A 8 15.09 8.38 -13.57
CA PRO A 8 13.80 8.66 -12.99
C PRO A 8 12.71 7.90 -13.77
N GLY A 9 11.77 7.29 -13.04
CA GLY A 9 10.66 6.54 -13.63
C GLY A 9 10.78 5.04 -13.43
N ILE A 10 10.03 4.29 -14.25
CA ILE A 10 10.00 2.83 -14.19
C ILE A 10 11.29 2.29 -14.82
N SER A 11 11.95 1.36 -14.13
CA SER A 11 13.17 0.76 -14.66
C SER A 11 12.91 0.03 -15.98
N LYS A 12 13.86 0.06 -16.92
CA LYS A 12 13.74 -0.66 -18.19
C LYS A 12 13.46 -2.15 -17.97
N LYS A 13 14.14 -2.76 -16.99
CA LYS A 13 13.87 -4.13 -16.53
C LYS A 13 12.40 -4.35 -16.18
N THR A 14 11.79 -3.46 -15.39
CA THR A 14 10.37 -3.58 -15.01
C THR A 14 9.44 -3.45 -16.20
N ILE A 15 9.77 -2.58 -17.17
CA ILE A 15 9.01 -2.43 -18.42
C ILE A 15 9.08 -3.74 -19.21
N ASP A 16 10.29 -4.28 -19.40
CA ASP A 16 10.51 -5.50 -20.19
C ASP A 16 9.85 -6.72 -19.50
N GLU A 17 9.95 -6.81 -18.16
CA GLU A 17 9.30 -7.86 -17.38
C GLU A 17 7.76 -7.76 -17.35
N SER A 18 7.18 -6.60 -17.69
CA SER A 18 5.72 -6.43 -17.70
C SER A 18 5.03 -7.20 -18.83
N GLU A 19 5.79 -7.63 -19.86
CA GLU A 19 5.30 -8.44 -20.98
C GLU A 19 4.65 -9.75 -20.51
N ARG A 20 5.09 -10.31 -19.38
CA ARG A 20 4.50 -11.51 -18.78
C ARG A 20 2.99 -11.38 -18.54
N PHE A 21 2.53 -10.18 -18.16
CA PHE A 21 1.11 -9.90 -17.96
C PHE A 21 0.37 -9.82 -19.29
N GLY A 22 1.01 -9.25 -20.31
CA GLY A 22 0.48 -9.15 -21.66
C GLY A 22 0.20 -10.53 -22.28
N ASN A 23 1.11 -11.49 -22.07
CA ASN A 23 0.93 -12.87 -22.54
C ASN A 23 -0.30 -13.55 -21.92
N ILE A 24 -0.52 -13.35 -20.63
CA ILE A 24 -1.69 -13.88 -19.90
C ILE A 24 -2.98 -13.24 -20.43
N LEU A 25 -2.99 -11.91 -20.57
CA LEU A 25 -4.14 -11.17 -21.11
C LEU A 25 -4.48 -11.61 -22.54
N LEU A 26 -3.46 -11.71 -23.40
CA LEU A 26 -3.63 -12.12 -24.80
C LEU A 26 -4.24 -13.51 -24.90
N HIS A 27 -3.79 -14.45 -24.06
CA HIS A 27 -4.35 -15.79 -24.02
C HIS A 27 -5.85 -15.76 -23.65
N SER A 28 -6.21 -15.08 -22.55
CA SER A 28 -7.62 -14.94 -22.14
C SER A 28 -8.49 -14.26 -23.18
N ILE A 29 -7.98 -13.21 -23.86
CA ILE A 29 -8.71 -12.51 -24.92
C ILE A 29 -8.95 -13.44 -26.12
N LYS A 30 -7.91 -14.17 -26.58
CA LYS A 30 -8.03 -15.08 -27.74
C LYS A 30 -8.99 -16.24 -27.49
N GLN A 31 -9.00 -16.77 -26.27
CA GLN A 31 -9.88 -17.89 -25.89
C GLN A 31 -11.27 -17.41 -25.42
N ASN A 32 -11.48 -16.10 -25.31
CA ASN A 32 -12.67 -15.49 -24.72
C ASN A 32 -13.00 -16.06 -23.31
N GLU A 33 -11.96 -16.39 -22.54
CA GLU A 33 -12.05 -17.01 -21.22
C GLU A 33 -11.45 -16.10 -20.14
N TYR A 34 -12.32 -15.51 -19.33
CA TYR A 34 -11.95 -14.54 -18.30
C TYR A 34 -12.07 -15.09 -16.87
N LYS A 35 -12.67 -16.27 -16.68
CA LYS A 35 -12.99 -16.84 -15.36
C LYS A 35 -11.76 -16.95 -14.46
N ASN A 36 -10.62 -17.36 -15.02
CA ASN A 36 -9.37 -17.55 -14.27
C ASN A 36 -8.35 -16.43 -14.52
N LEU A 37 -8.69 -15.38 -15.28
CA LEU A 37 -7.74 -14.35 -15.69
C LEU A 37 -7.09 -13.66 -14.48
N GLN A 38 -7.89 -13.25 -13.50
CA GLN A 38 -7.37 -12.57 -12.32
C GLN A 38 -6.46 -13.47 -11.49
N HIS A 39 -6.81 -14.76 -11.33
CA HIS A 39 -5.95 -15.73 -10.67
C HIS A 39 -4.61 -15.91 -11.39
N ASN A 40 -4.64 -16.08 -12.72
CA ASN A 40 -3.42 -16.21 -13.52
C ASN A 40 -2.52 -14.96 -13.43
N LEU A 41 -3.11 -13.76 -13.37
CA LEU A 41 -2.37 -12.51 -13.18
C LEU A 41 -1.75 -12.43 -11.79
N ILE A 42 -2.47 -12.83 -10.75
CA ILE A 42 -1.95 -12.87 -9.37
C ILE A 42 -0.78 -13.85 -9.27
N ASP A 43 -0.90 -15.03 -9.88
CA ASP A 43 0.17 -16.05 -9.90
C ASP A 43 1.42 -15.56 -10.64
N ALA A 44 1.28 -14.58 -11.53
CA ALA A 44 2.38 -13.89 -12.21
C ALA A 44 2.91 -12.64 -11.45
N ASP A 45 2.52 -12.47 -10.18
CA ASP A 45 2.84 -11.32 -9.32
C ASP A 45 2.30 -9.98 -9.84
N ALA A 46 1.14 -9.97 -10.53
CA ALA A 46 0.53 -8.72 -10.98
C ALA A 46 -0.01 -7.88 -9.81
N VAL A 47 -0.42 -8.53 -8.72
CA VAL A 47 -1.00 -7.87 -7.54
C VAL A 47 -0.39 -8.44 -6.25
N VAL A 48 0.60 -7.74 -5.71
CA VAL A 48 1.27 -8.09 -4.46
C VAL A 48 0.68 -7.28 -3.31
N VAL A 49 -0.08 -7.95 -2.43
CA VAL A 49 -0.68 -7.32 -1.25
C VAL A 49 0.10 -7.70 0.00
N LYS A 50 0.64 -6.71 0.70
CA LYS A 50 1.31 -6.89 2.00
C LYS A 50 0.35 -6.48 3.14
N PRO A 51 -0.19 -7.41 3.95
CA PRO A 51 -1.18 -7.09 4.99
C PRO A 51 -0.69 -6.05 6.00
N PHE A 52 0.60 -6.07 6.32
CA PHE A 52 1.22 -5.07 7.17
C PHE A 52 1.04 -3.65 6.61
N LEU A 53 1.37 -3.44 5.33
CA LEU A 53 1.23 -2.14 4.67
C LEU A 53 -0.22 -1.69 4.63
N VAL A 54 -1.14 -2.60 4.27
CA VAL A 54 -2.58 -2.34 4.32
C VAL A 54 -3.02 -1.90 5.72
N SER A 55 -2.49 -2.54 6.78
CA SER A 55 -2.81 -2.13 8.15
C SER A 55 -2.25 -0.75 8.52
N VAL A 56 -1.03 -0.43 8.08
CA VAL A 56 -0.41 0.87 8.32
C VAL A 56 -1.18 1.96 7.59
N ASP A 57 -1.50 1.77 6.31
CA ASP A 57 -2.23 2.73 5.49
C ASP A 57 -3.65 2.98 6.02
N THR A 58 -4.38 1.92 6.39
CA THR A 58 -5.74 2.06 6.95
C THR A 58 -5.75 2.83 8.27
N LYS A 59 -4.81 2.54 9.18
CA LYS A 59 -4.66 3.28 10.44
C LYS A 59 -4.21 4.71 10.20
N GLY A 60 -3.26 4.91 9.29
CA GLY A 60 -2.78 6.22 8.85
C GLY A 60 -3.93 7.07 8.35
N ASN A 61 -4.68 6.60 7.36
CA ASN A 61 -5.84 7.29 6.78
C ASN A 61 -6.87 7.69 7.84
N ARG A 62 -7.12 6.83 8.84
CA ARG A 62 -7.99 7.16 9.97
C ARG A 62 -7.44 8.32 10.81
N MET A 63 -6.14 8.29 11.12
CA MET A 63 -5.48 9.37 11.87
C MET A 63 -5.44 10.68 11.07
N PHE A 64 -5.13 10.62 9.78
CA PHE A 64 -5.18 11.77 8.87
C PHE A 64 -6.58 12.40 8.87
N LYS A 65 -7.64 11.59 8.80
CA LYS A 65 -9.03 12.07 8.86
C LYS A 65 -9.37 12.77 10.19
N ILE A 66 -8.85 12.26 11.31
CA ILE A 66 -9.05 12.88 12.62
C ILE A 66 -8.32 14.23 12.68
N TRP A 67 -7.04 14.25 12.31
CA TRP A 67 -6.23 15.46 12.32
C TRP A 67 -6.76 16.52 11.37
N SER A 68 -7.19 16.13 10.16
CA SER A 68 -7.77 17.07 9.19
C SER A 68 -9.03 17.72 9.76
N LYS A 69 -9.95 16.94 10.35
CA LYS A 69 -11.15 17.47 11.00
C LYS A 69 -10.81 18.42 12.15
N ILE A 70 -9.81 18.09 12.98
CA ILE A 70 -9.39 18.97 14.08
C ILE A 70 -8.84 20.28 13.52
N ILE A 71 -7.92 20.21 12.57
CA ILE A 71 -7.27 21.39 11.97
C ILE A 71 -8.28 22.28 11.24
N ASP A 72 -9.25 21.68 10.56
CA ASP A 72 -10.30 22.39 9.81
C ASP A 72 -11.17 23.25 10.73
N THR A 73 -11.42 22.80 11.97
CA THR A 73 -12.14 23.61 12.98
C THR A 73 -11.32 24.79 13.53
N LYS A 74 -10.04 24.95 13.18
CA LYS A 74 -9.16 26.00 13.72
C LYS A 74 -8.89 27.07 12.67
N GLN A 75 -8.76 28.32 13.11
CA GLN A 75 -8.45 29.46 12.26
C GLN A 75 -7.22 30.24 12.76
N GLY A 76 -6.66 31.07 11.88
CA GLY A 76 -5.54 31.97 12.20
C GLY A 76 -4.35 31.28 12.87
N ASN A 77 -3.87 31.87 13.98
CA ASN A 77 -2.71 31.39 14.72
C ASN A 77 -2.91 30.00 15.33
N GLN A 78 -4.15 29.62 15.69
CA GLN A 78 -4.43 28.28 16.22
C GLN A 78 -4.23 27.22 15.14
N ARG A 79 -4.73 27.45 13.92
CA ARG A 79 -4.52 26.54 12.79
C ARG A 79 -3.03 26.31 12.53
N LYS A 80 -2.22 27.37 12.55
CA LYS A 80 -0.75 27.29 12.40
C LYS A 80 -0.11 26.42 13.50
N LYS A 81 -0.55 26.54 14.75
CA LYS A 81 -0.05 25.71 15.87
C LYS A 81 -0.39 24.22 15.66
N PHE A 82 -1.64 23.91 15.31
CA PHE A 82 -2.06 22.52 15.06
C PHE A 82 -1.38 21.91 13.84
N LEU A 83 -1.13 22.68 12.78
CA LEU A 83 -0.34 22.23 11.64
C LEU A 83 1.10 21.88 12.03
N LYS A 84 1.75 22.68 12.90
CA LYS A 84 3.08 22.35 13.44
C LYS A 84 3.05 21.09 14.31
N LEU A 85 2.05 20.95 15.19
CA LEU A 85 1.88 19.75 16.01
C LEU A 85 1.68 18.51 15.13
N PHE A 86 0.86 18.62 14.10
CA PHE A 86 0.61 17.55 13.15
C PHE A 86 1.89 17.16 12.38
N TYR A 87 2.71 18.14 11.97
CA TYR A 87 4.01 17.87 11.35
C TYR A 87 4.93 17.04 12.26
N TYR A 88 5.08 17.42 13.52
CA TYR A 88 5.88 16.65 14.48
C TYR A 88 5.29 15.26 14.74
N TYR A 89 3.96 15.17 14.82
CA TYR A 89 3.25 13.90 14.93
C TYR A 89 3.56 12.98 13.74
N LEU A 90 3.59 13.49 12.51
CA LEU A 90 3.90 12.68 11.32
C LEU A 90 5.33 12.14 11.37
N ILE A 91 6.31 12.99 11.70
CA ILE A 91 7.71 12.55 11.84
C ILE A 91 7.80 11.47 12.91
N PHE A 92 7.21 11.71 14.08
CA PHE A 92 7.18 10.74 15.16
C PHE A 92 6.51 9.42 14.74
N ALA A 93 5.41 9.50 14.00
CA ALA A 93 4.68 8.32 13.55
C ALA A 93 5.49 7.47 12.56
N ILE A 94 6.18 8.11 11.62
CA ILE A 94 7.00 7.41 10.62
C ILE A 94 8.22 6.75 11.30
N TRP A 95 8.91 7.46 12.18
CA TRP A 95 10.17 6.97 12.76
C TRP A 95 9.99 6.05 13.96
N ILE A 96 8.95 6.23 14.77
CA ILE A 96 8.77 5.51 16.04
C ILE A 96 7.57 4.56 15.98
N ILE A 97 6.41 5.07 15.55
CA ILE A 97 5.19 4.24 15.53
C ILE A 97 5.28 3.15 14.46
N SER A 98 5.80 3.44 13.26
CA SER A 98 5.89 2.44 12.18
C SER A 98 6.74 1.22 12.56
N PRO A 99 7.97 1.35 13.11
CA PRO A 99 8.74 0.19 13.59
C PRO A 99 8.04 -0.56 14.72
N LEU A 100 7.38 0.15 15.64
CA LEU A 100 6.66 -0.47 16.74
C LEU A 100 5.48 -1.31 16.23
N VAL A 101 4.68 -0.77 15.30
CA VAL A 101 3.56 -1.49 14.70
C VAL A 101 4.06 -2.69 13.89
N ASN A 102 5.24 -2.59 13.26
CA ASN A 102 5.87 -3.72 12.57
C ASN A 102 6.21 -4.86 13.54
N LEU A 103 6.79 -4.53 14.69
CA LEU A 103 7.09 -5.53 15.72
C LEU A 103 5.81 -6.22 16.22
N LEU A 104 4.77 -5.44 16.51
CA LEU A 104 3.47 -5.98 16.91
C LEU A 104 2.85 -6.85 15.80
N TYR A 105 3.04 -6.50 14.53
CA TYR A 105 2.55 -7.30 13.41
C TYR A 105 3.14 -8.71 13.43
N TYR A 106 4.45 -8.86 13.63
CA TYR A 106 5.08 -10.19 13.70
C TYR A 106 4.57 -11.02 14.89
N ILE A 107 4.35 -10.39 16.05
CA ILE A 107 3.85 -11.06 17.25
C ILE A 107 2.40 -11.54 17.07
N PHE A 108 1.53 -10.69 16.51
CA PHE A 108 0.12 -10.99 16.33
C PHE A 108 -0.23 -11.68 15.00
N TYR A 109 0.76 -11.87 14.12
CA TYR A 109 0.58 -12.53 12.83
C TYR A 109 -0.11 -13.91 12.93
N PRO A 110 0.36 -14.85 13.78
CA PRO A 110 -0.22 -16.19 13.83
C PRO A 110 -1.68 -16.17 14.28
N PHE A 111 -2.05 -15.29 15.20
CA PHE A 111 -3.41 -15.19 15.72
C PHE A 111 -4.39 -14.59 14.70
N ASN A 112 -3.92 -13.70 13.83
CA ASN A 112 -4.75 -12.95 12.89
C ASN A 112 -4.67 -13.46 11.45
N PHE A 113 -4.08 -14.63 11.22
CA PHE A 113 -3.80 -15.15 9.88
C PHE A 113 -5.03 -15.20 8.95
N LEU A 114 -6.18 -15.70 9.45
CA LEU A 114 -7.41 -15.78 8.67
C LEU A 114 -7.90 -14.41 8.19
N LYS A 115 -7.80 -13.41 9.06
CA LYS A 115 -8.16 -12.03 8.73
C LYS A 115 -7.26 -11.46 7.65
N TYR A 116 -5.95 -11.70 7.73
CA TYR A 116 -5.00 -11.25 6.72
C TYR A 116 -5.20 -11.95 5.39
N LYS A 117 -5.48 -13.26 5.39
CA LYS A 117 -5.79 -14.02 4.18
C LYS A 117 -7.02 -13.46 3.47
N LYS A 118 -8.08 -13.14 4.21
CA LYS A 118 -9.28 -12.48 3.69
C LYS A 118 -8.92 -11.14 3.05
N GLN A 119 -8.21 -10.30 3.80
CA GLN A 119 -7.80 -8.98 3.33
C GLN A 119 -6.96 -9.05 2.05
N ILE A 120 -6.03 -10.00 1.93
CA ILE A 120 -5.24 -10.21 0.71
C ILE A 120 -6.16 -10.49 -0.47
N LYS A 121 -7.10 -11.45 -0.34
CA LYS A 121 -8.03 -11.80 -1.41
C LYS A 121 -8.90 -10.62 -1.86
N TYR A 122 -9.43 -9.87 -0.90
CA TYR A 122 -10.21 -8.65 -1.17
C TYR A 122 -9.41 -7.64 -2.01
N TYR A 123 -8.19 -7.30 -1.60
CA TYR A 123 -7.35 -6.34 -2.35
C TYR A 123 -6.77 -6.92 -3.65
N GLN A 124 -6.71 -8.23 -3.78
CA GLN A 124 -6.39 -8.93 -5.02
C GLN A 124 -7.58 -9.04 -5.98
N GLY A 125 -8.80 -8.67 -5.55
CA GLY A 125 -10.00 -8.70 -6.40
C GLY A 125 -10.50 -10.12 -6.74
N ILE A 126 -10.24 -11.09 -5.86
CA ILE A 126 -10.66 -12.50 -6.01
C ILE A 126 -11.62 -12.96 -4.89
N GLU A 127 -12.18 -12.02 -4.14
CA GLU A 127 -13.14 -12.25 -3.06
C GLU A 127 -14.49 -11.59 -3.34
#